data_AF-A0A7S0QM26-F1
#
_entry.id   AF-A0A7S0QM26-F1
#
_cell.length_a   1.000
_cell.length_b   1.000
_cell.length_c   1.000
_cell.angle_alpha   90.00
_cell.angle_beta   90.00
_cell.angle_gamma   90.00
#
_symmetry.space_group_name_H-M   'P 1'
#
loop_
_entity.id
_entity.type
_entity.pdbx_description
1 polymer ?
#
loop_
_entity_poly.entity_id
_entity_poly.type
_entity_poly.pdbx_seq_one_letter_code
_entity_poly.pdbx_strand_id
1 'polypeptide(L)'
;QIIVMQTDDIATHEQNPFPGRVYNEVGGPNVYNDMQTDYSGSAVTSANFFAVLKGEEDQLDEGQQSSKRVIKAGPNDRILVYFAGFGSRGFLAMPSYPYDQIYADDLSAAVKGMAAGNASSTFKSMLLVL
;
A
#
# COMPACT_ATOMS: atom_id res chain seq x y z
N GLN A 1 12.74 -0.42 5.52
CA GLN A 1 11.37 -0.71 6.00
C GLN A 1 10.53 -1.04 4.77
N ILE A 2 9.61 -2.00 4.85
CA ILE A 2 8.65 -2.34 3.80
C ILE A 2 7.27 -2.44 4.45
N ILE A 3 6.26 -1.92 3.78
CA ILE A 3 4.86 -2.02 4.20
C ILE A 3 4.08 -2.60 3.02
N VAL A 4 3.37 -3.71 3.24
CA VAL A 4 2.64 -4.43 2.19
C VAL A 4 1.13 -4.33 2.41
N MET A 5 0.43 -3.76 1.43
CA MET A 5 -1.03 -3.74 1.39
C MET A 5 -1.50 -4.65 0.24
N GLN A 6 -2.21 -5.72 0.55
CA GLN A 6 -2.75 -6.65 -0.47
C GLN A 6 -3.97 -7.38 0.07
N THR A 7 -4.94 -7.70 -0.78
CA THR A 7 -6.17 -8.38 -0.33
C THR A 7 -5.88 -9.72 0.35
N ASP A 8 -4.80 -10.39 -0.07
CA ASP A 8 -4.32 -11.67 0.47
C ASP A 8 -5.28 -12.85 0.26
N ASP A 9 -5.97 -12.86 -0.88
CA ASP A 9 -7.00 -13.84 -1.24
C ASP A 9 -6.54 -14.87 -2.29
N ILE A 10 -5.34 -14.74 -2.84
CA ILE A 10 -4.83 -15.60 -3.93
C ILE A 10 -4.17 -16.88 -3.44
N ALA A 11 -3.30 -16.81 -2.42
CA ALA A 11 -2.51 -17.95 -1.98
C ALA A 11 -3.40 -19.10 -1.47
N THR A 12 -4.53 -18.78 -0.85
CA THR A 12 -5.49 -19.74 -0.29
C THR A 12 -6.78 -19.86 -1.10
N HIS A 13 -6.85 -19.25 -2.29
CA HIS A 13 -8.04 -19.31 -3.12
C HIS A 13 -8.37 -20.75 -3.53
N GLU A 14 -9.64 -21.14 -3.56
CA GLU A 14 -10.07 -22.50 -3.96
C GLU A 14 -9.66 -22.86 -5.40
N GLN A 15 -9.50 -21.84 -6.25
CA GLN A 15 -9.05 -22.00 -7.64
C GLN A 15 -7.53 -22.01 -7.79
N ASN A 16 -6.75 -21.77 -6.73
CA ASN A 16 -5.29 -21.82 -6.83
C ASN A 16 -4.84 -23.29 -6.92
N PRO A 17 -4.25 -23.73 -8.06
CA PRO A 17 -3.82 -25.11 -8.22
C PRO A 17 -2.59 -25.47 -7.36
N PHE A 18 -1.93 -24.48 -6.74
CA PHE A 18 -0.80 -24.65 -5.83
C PHE A 18 -1.07 -23.95 -4.49
N PRO A 19 -1.88 -24.54 -3.60
CA PRO A 19 -2.25 -23.91 -2.34
C PRO A 19 -1.04 -23.41 -1.53
N GLY A 20 -1.13 -22.18 -1.02
CA GLY A 20 -0.08 -21.50 -0.28
C GLY A 20 1.07 -20.94 -1.13
N ARG A 21 0.95 -20.96 -2.47
CA ARG A 21 2.00 -20.48 -3.37
C ARG A 21 1.44 -19.48 -4.39
N VAL A 22 2.25 -18.47 -4.70
CA VAL A 22 2.00 -17.49 -5.75
C VAL A 22 3.25 -17.38 -6.60
N TYR A 23 3.08 -17.32 -7.92
CA TYR A 23 4.17 -17.22 -8.88
C TYR A 23 3.93 -16.01 -9.78
N ASN A 24 4.99 -15.26 -10.08
CA ASN A 24 4.93 -14.09 -10.95
C ASN A 24 5.56 -14.34 -12.35
N GLU A 25 6.07 -15.55 -12.59
CA GLU A 25 6.63 -15.96 -13.88
C GLU A 25 6.51 -17.48 -14.07
N VAL A 26 6.46 -17.95 -15.32
CA VAL A 26 6.36 -19.38 -15.63
C VAL A 26 7.66 -20.08 -15.23
N GLY A 27 7.56 -21.08 -14.35
CA GLY A 27 8.71 -21.81 -13.83
C GLY A 27 9.54 -21.06 -12.80
N GLY A 28 9.07 -19.88 -12.35
CA GLY A 28 9.73 -19.08 -11.34
C GLY A 28 9.58 -19.60 -9.92
N PRO A 29 10.26 -18.95 -8.96
CA PRO A 29 10.12 -19.28 -7.54
C PRO A 29 8.74 -18.87 -7.00
N ASN A 30 8.33 -19.49 -5.89
CA ASN A 30 7.20 -19.01 -5.10
C ASN A 30 7.58 -17.65 -4.47
N VAL A 31 6.83 -16.60 -4.80
CA VAL A 31 7.07 -15.23 -4.28
C VAL A 31 6.25 -14.92 -3.03
N TYR A 32 5.35 -15.82 -2.63
CA TYR A 32 4.49 -15.63 -1.46
C TYR A 32 5.15 -16.02 -0.13
N ASN A 33 6.11 -16.95 -0.18
CA ASN A 33 6.79 -17.41 1.03
C ASN A 33 7.46 -16.24 1.76
N ASP A 34 7.27 -16.20 3.09
CA ASP A 34 7.82 -15.18 3.99
C ASP A 34 7.32 -13.75 3.74
N MET A 35 6.31 -13.55 2.89
CA MET A 35 5.70 -12.24 2.71
C MET A 35 4.93 -11.82 3.98
N GLN A 36 5.31 -10.67 4.53
CA GLN A 36 4.62 -10.05 5.66
C GLN A 36 3.58 -9.06 5.14
N THR A 37 2.31 -9.43 5.20
CA THR A 37 1.19 -8.53 4.88
C THR A 37 0.91 -7.61 6.06
N ASP A 38 0.92 -6.29 5.82
CA ASP A 38 0.61 -5.27 6.82
C ASP A 38 -0.85 -4.87 6.83
N TYR A 39 -1.50 -4.85 5.68
CA TYR A 39 -2.91 -4.53 5.54
C TYR A 39 -3.51 -5.55 4.59
N SER A 40 -4.49 -6.34 5.06
CA SER A 40 -5.16 -7.36 4.26
C SER A 40 -6.67 -7.22 4.23
N GLY A 41 -7.29 -7.83 3.21
CA GLY A 41 -8.75 -7.82 3.02
C GLY A 41 -9.35 -6.42 3.10
N SER A 42 -10.25 -6.22 4.07
CA SER A 42 -10.94 -4.94 4.29
C SER A 42 -10.04 -3.80 4.75
N ALA A 43 -8.79 -4.06 5.15
CA ALA A 43 -7.81 -3.04 5.54
C ALA A 43 -7.11 -2.39 4.34
N VAL A 44 -7.28 -2.92 3.12
CA VAL A 44 -6.67 -2.38 1.90
C VAL A 44 -7.54 -1.24 1.38
N THR A 45 -7.48 -0.09 2.06
CA THR A 45 -8.30 1.10 1.78
C THR A 45 -7.46 2.32 1.40
N SER A 46 -8.05 3.29 0.70
CA SER A 46 -7.39 4.56 0.38
C SER A 46 -7.01 5.33 1.64
N ALA A 47 -7.87 5.31 2.67
CA ALA A 47 -7.62 5.93 3.96
C ALA A 47 -6.36 5.36 4.63
N ASN A 48 -6.25 4.03 4.70
CA ASN A 48 -5.06 3.39 5.25
C ASN A 48 -3.82 3.64 4.38
N PHE A 49 -3.96 3.65 3.05
CA PHE A 49 -2.86 4.00 2.15
C PHE A 49 -2.32 5.40 2.46
N PHE A 50 -3.20 6.39 2.63
CA PHE A 50 -2.78 7.76 2.95
C PHE A 50 -2.21 7.89 4.37
N ALA A 51 -2.78 7.20 5.35
CA ALA A 51 -2.24 7.15 6.72
C ALA A 51 -0.83 6.54 6.74
N VAL A 52 -0.63 5.42 6.03
CA VAL A 52 0.68 4.78 5.84
C VAL A 52 1.67 5.74 5.19
N LEU A 53 1.28 6.37 4.09
CA LEU A 53 2.13 7.26 3.32
C LEU A 53 2.59 8.47 4.16
N LYS A 54 1.68 9.04 4.95
CA LYS A 54 1.94 10.23 5.78
C LYS A 54 2.55 9.93 7.15
N GLY A 55 2.58 8.67 7.58
CA GLY A 55 3.10 8.29 8.89
C GLY A 55 2.11 8.51 10.05
N GLU A 56 0.81 8.46 9.78
CA GLU A 56 -0.28 8.78 10.73
C GLU A 56 -0.85 7.50 11.37
N GLU A 57 -0.19 6.96 12.40
CA GLU A 57 -0.62 5.73 13.09
C GLU A 57 -1.98 5.87 13.79
N ASP A 58 -2.33 7.07 14.22
CA ASP A 58 -3.55 7.40 14.97
C ASP A 58 -4.83 7.40 14.10
N GLN A 59 -4.68 7.41 12.78
CA GLN A 59 -5.78 7.42 11.82
C GLN A 59 -6.22 6.01 11.38
N LEU A 60 -5.59 4.95 11.92
CA LEU A 60 -5.83 3.57 11.53
C LEU A 60 -6.93 2.92 12.36
N ASP A 61 -7.86 2.22 11.69
CA ASP A 61 -8.97 1.50 12.33
C ASP A 61 -8.48 0.26 13.10
N GLU A 62 -8.87 0.13 14.37
CA GLU A 62 -8.51 -1.00 15.22
C GLU A 62 -9.26 -2.30 14.88
N GLY A 63 -10.38 -2.21 14.17
CA GLY A 63 -11.21 -3.36 13.79
C GLY A 63 -10.75 -4.08 12.53
N GLN A 64 -9.77 -3.55 11.81
CA GLN A 64 -9.31 -4.09 10.53
C GLN A 64 -8.09 -5.00 10.67
N GLN A 65 -7.96 -5.97 9.76
CA GLN A 65 -6.79 -6.87 9.72
C GLN A 65 -5.55 -6.11 9.25
N SER A 66 -4.88 -5.43 10.18
CA SER A 66 -3.67 -4.66 9.91
C SER A 66 -2.60 -4.78 11.01
N SER A 67 -1.34 -4.60 10.64
CA SER A 67 -0.18 -4.50 11.55
C SER A 67 -0.05 -3.12 12.20
N LYS A 68 -0.81 -2.14 11.69
CA LYS A 68 -0.73 -0.71 11.99
C LYS A 68 0.62 -0.04 11.67
N ARG A 69 1.52 -0.70 10.93
CA ARG A 69 2.81 -0.10 10.55
C ARG A 69 2.61 0.97 9.47
N VAL A 70 3.10 2.17 9.74
CA VAL A 70 3.18 3.29 8.78
C VAL A 70 4.63 3.63 8.42
N ILE A 71 4.82 4.48 7.40
CA ILE A 71 6.15 4.96 7.00
C ILE A 71 6.70 5.87 8.11
N LYS A 72 7.91 5.56 8.59
CA LYS A 72 8.66 6.40 9.55
C LYS A 72 9.92 6.97 8.90
N ALA A 73 9.72 7.70 7.80
CA ALA A 73 10.81 8.32 7.04
C ALA A 73 11.18 9.70 7.60
N GLY A 74 12.47 10.04 7.51
CA GLY A 74 13.01 11.36 7.77
C GLY A 74 13.65 12.01 6.53
N PRO A 75 14.23 13.20 6.67
CA PRO A 75 14.71 14.02 5.55
C PRO A 75 15.85 13.41 4.73
N ASN A 76 16.47 12.33 5.21
CA ASN A 76 17.53 11.61 4.50
C ASN A 76 17.07 10.31 3.82
N ASP A 77 15.84 9.88 4.11
CA ASP A 77 15.32 8.60 3.64
C ASP A 77 14.72 8.70 2.24
N ARG A 78 14.68 7.57 1.54
CA ARG A 78 14.06 7.47 0.21
C ARG A 78 12.82 6.61 0.31
N ILE A 79 11.75 7.04 -0.34
CA ILE A 79 10.48 6.31 -0.39
C ILE A 79 10.28 5.77 -1.81
N LEU A 80 9.92 4.49 -1.92
CA LEU A 80 9.38 3.89 -3.13
C LEU A 80 7.93 3.49 -2.82
N VAL A 81 7.00 3.98 -3.63
CA VAL A 81 5.63 3.49 -3.65
C VAL A 81 5.44 2.71 -4.94
N TYR A 82 5.06 1.45 -4.81
CA TYR A 82 4.70 0.58 -5.93
C TYR A 82 3.23 0.20 -5.81
N PHE A 83 2.44 0.53 -6.82
CA PHE A 83 1.04 0.17 -6.93
C PHE A 83 0.84 -0.72 -8.16
N ALA A 84 0.11 -1.82 -7.98
CA ALA A 84 -0.31 -2.69 -9.05
C ALA A 84 -1.78 -3.05 -8.84
N GLY A 85 -2.63 -2.60 -9.75
CA GLY A 85 -4.08 -2.76 -9.63
C GLY A 85 -4.82 -2.12 -10.81
N PHE A 86 -6.13 -2.00 -10.68
CA PHE A 86 -6.92 -1.28 -11.67
C PHE A 86 -6.85 0.23 -11.45
N GLY A 87 -6.99 0.98 -12.53
CA GLY A 87 -7.09 2.43 -12.50
C GLY A 87 -7.86 2.95 -13.71
N SER A 88 -8.26 4.20 -13.64
CA SER A 88 -8.88 4.93 -14.75
C SER A 88 -8.41 6.37 -14.73
N ARG A 89 -8.97 7.20 -15.61
CA ARG A 89 -8.67 8.63 -15.64
C ARG A 89 -9.01 9.27 -14.29
N GLY A 90 -7.97 9.64 -13.56
CA GLY A 90 -8.08 10.40 -12.31
C GLY A 90 -8.13 9.57 -11.03
N PHE A 91 -8.05 8.24 -11.09
CA PHE A 91 -8.00 7.43 -9.87
C PHE A 91 -7.35 6.05 -10.05
N LEU A 92 -6.83 5.52 -8.95
CA LEU A 92 -6.49 4.11 -8.77
C LEU A 92 -7.58 3.44 -7.91
N ALA A 93 -8.01 2.24 -8.28
CA ALA A 93 -9.09 1.52 -7.61
C ALA A 93 -8.57 0.75 -6.40
N MET A 94 -9.27 0.85 -5.27
CA MET A 94 -9.04 0.02 -4.10
C MET A 94 -10.05 -1.13 -4.05
N PRO A 95 -9.69 -2.30 -3.47
CA PRO A 95 -10.59 -3.44 -3.40
C PRO A 95 -11.75 -3.27 -2.39
N SER A 96 -11.71 -2.24 -1.55
CA SER A 96 -12.70 -1.93 -0.51
C SER A 96 -14.09 -1.58 -1.08
N TYR A 97 -15.14 -2.14 -0.48
CA TYR A 97 -16.55 -1.93 -0.82
C TYR A 97 -17.20 -0.84 0.07
N PRO A 98 -18.20 -0.04 -0.38
CA PRO A 98 -18.86 -0.09 -1.69
C PRO A 98 -18.10 0.51 -2.87
N TYR A 99 -17.29 1.55 -2.71
CA TYR A 99 -16.40 2.07 -3.76
C TYR A 99 -15.31 2.89 -3.09
N ASP A 100 -14.06 2.44 -3.20
CA ASP A 100 -12.92 3.14 -2.63
C ASP A 100 -11.85 3.39 -3.71
N GLN A 101 -11.28 4.58 -3.71
CA GLN A 101 -10.38 5.08 -4.75
C GLN A 101 -9.29 5.95 -4.15
N ILE A 102 -8.08 5.85 -4.71
CA ILE A 102 -7.04 6.85 -4.54
C ILE A 102 -7.18 7.82 -5.72
N TYR A 103 -7.75 9.01 -5.47
CA TYR A 103 -7.87 10.05 -6.49
C TYR A 103 -6.53 10.74 -6.75
N ALA A 104 -6.33 11.18 -8.00
CA ALA A 104 -5.07 11.75 -8.45
C ALA A 104 -4.72 13.09 -7.77
N ASP A 105 -5.73 13.92 -7.50
CA ASP A 105 -5.59 15.17 -6.77
C ASP A 105 -5.26 14.95 -5.29
N ASP A 106 -5.92 13.98 -4.64
CA ASP A 106 -5.59 13.59 -3.26
C ASP A 106 -4.15 13.06 -3.14
N LEU A 107 -3.73 12.19 -4.05
CA LEU A 107 -2.35 11.69 -4.10
C LEU A 107 -1.34 12.82 -4.34
N SER A 108 -1.65 13.72 -5.28
CA SER A 108 -0.81 14.90 -5.55
C SER A 108 -0.70 15.81 -4.34
N ALA A 109 -1.81 16.06 -3.64
CA ALA A 109 -1.88 16.88 -2.45
C ALA A 109 -1.08 16.26 -1.29
N ALA A 110 -1.24 14.95 -1.06
CA ALA A 110 -0.51 14.22 -0.02
C ALA A 110 1.01 14.30 -0.24
N VAL A 111 1.49 13.99 -1.45
CA VAL A 111 2.93 14.02 -1.77
C VAL A 111 3.50 15.44 -1.65
N LYS A 112 2.77 16.46 -2.11
CA LYS A 112 3.18 17.87 -1.95
C LYS A 112 3.22 18.28 -0.48
N GLY A 113 2.23 17.88 0.31
CA GLY A 113 2.18 18.16 1.75
C GLY A 113 3.37 17.55 2.49
N MET A 114 3.73 16.30 2.18
CA MET A 114 4.90 15.63 2.73
C MET A 114 6.21 16.33 2.35
N ALA A 115 6.34 16.80 1.11
CA ALA A 115 7.52 17.52 0.64
C ALA A 115 7.64 18.93 1.25
N ALA A 116 6.52 19.58 1.59
CA ALA A 116 6.45 20.96 2.08
C ALA A 116 6.46 21.09 3.63
N GLY A 117 6.51 19.99 4.37
CA GLY A 117 6.34 19.97 5.83
C GLY A 117 7.15 21.02 6.61
N ASN A 118 6.48 21.70 7.54
CA ASN A 118 6.86 22.96 8.21
C ASN A 118 8.16 22.97 9.06
N ALA A 119 9.01 21.95 9.00
CA ALA A 119 10.30 21.93 9.72
C ALA A 119 11.42 21.16 8.99
N SER A 120 11.09 20.17 8.16
CA SER A 120 11.99 19.44 7.25
C SER A 120 11.12 18.55 6.37
N SER A 121 11.54 18.27 5.13
CA SER A 121 10.88 17.27 4.29
C SER A 121 10.81 15.92 5.01
N THR A 122 9.69 15.19 4.90
CA THR A 122 9.56 13.85 5.51
C THR A 122 10.32 12.77 4.73
N PHE A 123 10.97 13.14 3.62
CA PHE A 123 11.82 12.27 2.81
C PHE A 123 12.82 13.07 1.97
N LYS A 124 13.92 12.44 1.55
CA LYS A 124 14.91 13.00 0.60
C LYS A 124 14.43 12.96 -0.85
N SER A 125 13.89 11.82 -1.26
CA SER A 125 13.33 11.61 -2.61
C SER A 125 12.26 10.51 -2.58
N MET A 126 11.23 10.65 -3.41
CA MET A 126 10.17 9.66 -3.58
C MET A 126 10.08 9.21 -5.04
N LEU A 127 9.96 7.90 -5.27
CA LEU A 127 9.63 7.31 -6.57
C LEU A 127 8.24 6.67 -6.47
N LEU A 128 7.36 7.05 -7.38
CA LEU A 128 6.04 6.44 -7.55
C LEU A 128 6.07 5.58 -8.81
N VAL A 129 5.72 4.30 -8.68
CA VAL A 129 5.49 3.37 -9.77
C VAL A 129 4.03 2.93 -9.66
N LEU A 130 3.18 3.44 -10.53
CA LEU A 130 1.72 3.30 -10.49
C LEU A 130 1.18 2.59 -11.74
#